data_AF-A0A8T5S970-F1
#
_entry.id   AF-A0A8T5S970-F1
#
_cell.length_a   1.000
_cell.length_b   1.000
_cell.length_c   1.000
_cell.angle_alpha   90.00
_cell.angle_beta   90.00
_cell.angle_gamma   90.00
#
_symmetry.space_group_name_H-M   'P 1'
#
loop_
_entity.id
_entity.type
_entity.pdbx_description
1 polymer ?
#
loop_
_entity_poly.entity_id
_entity_poly.type
_entity_poly.pdbx_seq_one_letter_code
_entity_poly.pdbx_strand_id
1 'polypeptide(L)'
;MKPWLFDILACPIDKFFPLKLYIFSFETNSNDFNTFIEILKKRDLEFIKKEAIIEINKENGHFFIKDNIVIEKTELKEYLNLIILSINELDNIYNKSHDKESKRSFDIISTQIKPKILNYNENIDPNNLDEIIPELFFLNKIKLETEIESGILFCNKCKRWFPIIDTIPQMLPDEFRNEKKDVEFLQTNKNLLNEEFLNKDLKPFKL
;
A
#
# COMPACT_ATOMS: atom_id res chain seq x y z
N MET A 1 -7.10 -2.34 7.76
CA MET A 1 -7.26 -1.79 6.41
C MET A 1 -6.21 -2.39 5.49
N LYS A 2 -6.61 -3.02 4.39
CA LYS A 2 -5.67 -3.43 3.33
C LYS A 2 -4.94 -2.22 2.72
N PRO A 3 -3.62 -2.27 2.50
CA PRO A 3 -2.92 -1.15 1.85
C PRO A 3 -3.44 -0.82 0.45
N TRP A 4 -3.98 -1.79 -0.30
CA TRP A 4 -4.64 -1.53 -1.58
C TRP A 4 -5.78 -0.51 -1.49
N LEU A 5 -6.54 -0.48 -0.39
CA LEU A 5 -7.64 0.47 -0.24
C LEU A 5 -7.14 1.93 -0.30
N PHE A 6 -5.91 2.18 0.13
CA PHE A 6 -5.30 3.51 0.11
C PHE A 6 -5.19 4.09 -1.30
N ASP A 7 -5.02 3.23 -2.32
CA ASP A 7 -4.88 3.63 -3.73
C ASP A 7 -6.14 4.34 -4.26
N ILE A 8 -7.29 4.20 -3.59
CA ILE A 8 -8.57 4.79 -4.02
C ILE A 8 -9.17 5.77 -3.00
N LEU A 9 -8.59 5.89 -1.80
CA LEU A 9 -9.14 6.76 -0.75
C LEU A 9 -8.75 8.22 -0.98
N ALA A 10 -9.74 9.03 -1.36
CA ALA A 10 -9.65 10.49 -1.33
C ALA A 10 -10.21 11.05 0.00
N CYS A 11 -9.80 12.27 0.36
CA CYS A 11 -10.39 12.97 1.49
C CYS A 11 -11.91 13.13 1.28
N PRO A 12 -12.77 12.73 2.24
CA PRO A 12 -14.21 12.82 2.06
C PRO A 12 -14.71 14.27 2.03
N ILE A 13 -13.92 15.21 2.57
CA ILE A 13 -14.30 16.61 2.74
C ILE A 13 -13.95 17.46 1.52
N ASP A 14 -12.70 17.42 1.06
CA ASP A 14 -12.21 18.29 -0.02
C ASP A 14 -11.83 17.54 -1.31
N LYS A 15 -12.11 16.23 -1.34
CA LYS A 15 -11.83 15.30 -2.45
C LYS A 15 -10.35 15.26 -2.87
N PHE A 16 -9.44 15.70 -2.01
CA PHE A 16 -8.01 15.65 -2.28
C PHE A 16 -7.49 14.22 -2.28
N PHE A 17 -6.62 13.93 -3.24
CA PHE A 17 -5.89 12.69 -3.43
C PHE A 17 -4.51 13.03 -4.00
N PRO A 18 -3.42 12.34 -3.59
CA PRO A 18 -3.38 11.26 -2.61
C PRO A 18 -3.39 11.75 -1.16
N LEU A 19 -3.86 10.90 -0.25
CA LEU A 19 -3.70 11.12 1.20
C LEU A 19 -2.29 10.73 1.65
N LYS A 20 -1.95 10.97 2.91
CA LYS A 20 -0.78 10.38 3.59
C LYS A 20 -1.24 9.31 4.56
N LEU A 21 -0.58 8.16 4.60
CA LEU A 21 -0.93 7.07 5.51
C LEU A 21 0.20 6.84 6.52
N TYR A 22 -0.08 7.02 7.80
CA TYR A 22 0.83 6.69 8.90
C TYR A 22 0.36 5.38 9.53
N ILE A 23 1.18 4.34 9.46
CA ILE A 23 0.81 3.01 9.97
C ILE A 23 1.42 2.81 11.36
N PHE A 24 0.62 2.45 12.34
CA PHE A 24 1.07 2.23 13.72
C PHE A 24 1.20 0.74 14.05
N SER A 25 0.32 -0.11 13.54
CA SER A 25 0.39 -1.56 13.71
C SER A 25 -0.30 -2.30 12.56
N PHE A 26 -0.03 -3.60 12.47
CA PHE A 26 -0.65 -4.53 11.54
C PHE A 26 -1.27 -5.68 12.34
N GLU A 27 -2.40 -6.21 11.88
CA GLU A 27 -2.89 -7.52 12.33
C GLU A 27 -2.02 -8.64 11.74
N THR A 28 -1.53 -8.43 10.52
CA THR A 28 -0.57 -9.33 9.87
C THR A 28 0.70 -9.42 10.71
N ASN A 29 1.11 -10.64 11.00
CA ASN A 29 2.26 -10.88 11.87
C ASN A 29 3.57 -10.82 11.08
N SER A 30 4.67 -10.67 11.83
CA SER A 30 6.03 -10.55 11.28
C SER A 30 6.47 -11.78 10.47
N ASN A 31 5.98 -12.98 10.79
CA ASN A 31 6.32 -14.20 10.07
C ASN A 31 5.71 -14.24 8.67
N ASP A 32 4.51 -13.68 8.49
CA ASP A 32 3.86 -13.56 7.17
C ASP A 32 4.67 -12.61 6.28
N PHE A 33 5.08 -11.45 6.80
CA PHE A 33 5.99 -10.53 6.10
C PHE A 33 7.30 -11.22 5.70
N ASN A 34 7.93 -11.94 6.64
CA ASN A 34 9.15 -12.68 6.34
C ASN A 34 8.93 -13.75 5.26
N THR A 35 7.79 -14.45 5.28
CA THR A 35 7.43 -15.45 4.26
C THR A 35 7.36 -14.81 2.88
N PHE A 36 6.75 -13.63 2.73
CA PHE A 36 6.71 -12.91 1.47
C PHE A 36 8.11 -12.53 0.98
N ILE A 37 8.98 -12.08 1.89
CA ILE A 37 10.38 -11.73 1.59
C ILE A 37 11.16 -12.96 1.12
N GLU A 38 10.98 -14.11 1.78
CA GLU A 38 11.66 -15.35 1.40
C GLU A 38 11.20 -15.89 0.03
N ILE A 39 9.90 -15.77 -0.30
CA ILE A 39 9.39 -16.11 -1.63
C ILE A 39 10.05 -15.21 -2.69
N LEU A 40 10.10 -13.89 -2.46
CA LEU A 40 10.76 -12.95 -3.37
C LEU A 40 12.25 -13.25 -3.57
N LYS A 41 12.98 -13.63 -2.51
CA LYS A 41 14.40 -13.99 -2.59
C LYS A 41 14.63 -15.29 -3.37
N LYS A 42 13.80 -16.30 -3.13
CA LYS A 42 13.90 -17.60 -3.82
C LYS A 42 13.59 -17.49 -5.31
N ARG A 43 12.69 -16.56 -5.68
CA ARG A 43 12.21 -16.37 -7.06
C ARG A 43 11.68 -17.67 -7.67
N ASP A 44 11.04 -18.50 -6.85
CA ASP A 44 10.48 -19.79 -7.28
C ASP A 44 9.22 -19.55 -8.14
N LEU A 45 9.42 -19.52 -9.46
CA LEU A 45 8.34 -19.28 -10.41
C LEU A 45 7.32 -20.41 -10.44
N GLU A 46 7.71 -21.66 -10.14
CA GLU A 46 6.76 -22.77 -10.09
C GLU A 46 5.78 -22.59 -8.93
N PHE A 47 6.29 -22.21 -7.76
CA PHE A 47 5.46 -21.87 -6.61
C PHE A 47 4.56 -20.67 -6.90
N ILE A 48 5.12 -19.57 -7.40
CA ILE A 48 4.36 -18.34 -7.67
C ILE A 48 3.24 -18.58 -8.70
N LYS A 49 3.51 -19.33 -9.78
CA LYS A 49 2.51 -19.65 -10.80
C LYS A 49 1.40 -20.55 -10.26
N LYS A 50 1.67 -21.42 -9.28
CA LYS A 50 0.66 -22.27 -8.62
C LYS A 50 -0.33 -21.47 -7.76
N GLU A 51 0.09 -20.35 -7.19
CA GLU A 51 -0.78 -19.47 -6.41
C GLU A 51 -1.85 -18.78 -7.27
N ALA A 52 -1.70 -18.78 -8.61
CA ALA A 52 -2.67 -18.23 -9.56
C ALA A 52 -3.07 -16.76 -9.32
N ILE A 53 -2.23 -15.97 -8.66
CA ILE A 53 -2.47 -14.54 -8.40
C ILE A 53 -2.32 -13.71 -9.68
N ILE A 54 -1.33 -14.05 -10.52
CA ILE A 54 -1.02 -13.32 -11.76
C ILE A 54 -1.43 -14.20 -12.94
N GLU A 55 -2.43 -13.76 -13.69
CA GLU A 55 -2.91 -14.46 -14.88
C GLU A 55 -2.40 -13.76 -16.14
N ILE A 56 -1.68 -14.50 -16.98
CA ILE A 56 -1.11 -13.99 -18.23
C ILE A 56 -1.77 -14.72 -19.40
N ASN A 57 -2.33 -13.96 -20.33
CA ASN A 57 -2.99 -14.46 -21.52
C ASN A 57 -2.31 -13.87 -22.77
N LYS A 58 -2.21 -14.66 -23.84
CA LYS A 58 -1.67 -14.21 -25.12
C LYS A 58 -2.75 -14.30 -26.20
N GLU A 59 -3.06 -13.17 -26.81
CA GLU A 59 -4.09 -13.06 -27.85
C GLU A 59 -3.56 -12.25 -29.03
N ASN A 60 -3.58 -12.83 -30.23
CA ASN A 60 -3.12 -12.18 -31.46
C ASN A 60 -1.70 -11.55 -31.36
N GLY A 61 -0.82 -12.13 -30.56
CA GLY A 61 0.54 -11.62 -30.33
C GLY A 61 0.68 -10.59 -29.20
N HIS A 62 -0.43 -10.11 -28.63
CA HIS A 62 -0.45 -9.22 -27.49
C HIS A 62 -0.56 -9.99 -26.17
N PHE A 63 0.05 -9.45 -25.12
CA PHE A 63 -0.01 -10.01 -23.78
C PHE A 63 -1.01 -9.22 -22.95
N PHE A 64 -1.85 -9.95 -22.24
CA PHE A 64 -2.85 -9.41 -21.33
C PHE A 64 -2.62 -10.01 -19.94
N ILE A 65 -2.60 -9.15 -18.94
CA ILE A 65 -2.34 -9.52 -17.56
C ILE A 65 -3.51 -9.03 -16.70
N LYS A 66 -3.83 -9.81 -15.67
CA LYS A 66 -4.60 -9.34 -14.51
C LYS A 66 -4.05 -9.97 -13.25
N ASP A 67 -4.27 -9.31 -12.14
CA ASP A 67 -4.00 -9.79 -10.79
C ASP A 67 -5.00 -9.17 -9.80
N ASN A 68 -4.71 -9.24 -8.50
CA ASN A 68 -5.62 -8.68 -7.50
C ASN A 68 -5.48 -7.15 -7.34
N ILE A 69 -4.44 -6.52 -7.91
CA ILE A 69 -4.28 -5.06 -7.95
C ILE A 69 -5.00 -4.51 -9.20
N VAL A 70 -4.72 -5.08 -10.36
CA VAL A 70 -5.33 -4.77 -11.66
C VAL A 70 -6.24 -5.94 -12.05
N ILE A 71 -7.48 -5.86 -11.58
CA ILE A 71 -8.47 -6.95 -11.68
C ILE A 71 -8.94 -7.16 -13.12
N GLU A 72 -8.99 -6.09 -13.90
CA GLU A 72 -9.37 -6.15 -15.30
C GLU A 72 -8.23 -6.72 -16.15
N LYS A 73 -8.60 -7.60 -17.09
CA LYS A 73 -7.67 -8.12 -18.09
C LYS A 73 -7.18 -6.96 -18.96
N THR A 74 -5.91 -6.59 -18.78
CA THR A 74 -5.34 -5.36 -19.33
C THR A 74 -4.11 -5.68 -20.18
N GLU A 75 -3.92 -4.96 -21.29
CA GLU A 75 -2.73 -5.12 -22.13
C GLU A 75 -1.45 -4.79 -21.34
N LEU A 76 -0.35 -5.51 -21.59
CA LEU A 76 0.88 -5.46 -20.80
C LEU A 76 1.38 -4.04 -20.51
N LYS A 77 1.42 -3.15 -21.50
CA LYS A 77 1.91 -1.77 -21.30
C LYS A 77 1.02 -1.03 -20.31
N GLU A 78 -0.28 -1.14 -20.48
CA GLU A 78 -1.24 -0.45 -19.63
C GLU A 78 -1.31 -1.08 -18.22
N TYR A 79 -1.22 -2.40 -18.12
CA TYR A 79 -1.11 -3.10 -16.84
C TYR A 79 0.10 -2.58 -16.04
N LEU A 80 1.27 -2.47 -16.67
CA LEU A 80 2.47 -1.94 -16.01
C LEU A 80 2.30 -0.48 -15.58
N ASN A 81 1.65 0.35 -16.39
CA ASN A 81 1.35 1.74 -16.01
C ASN A 81 0.47 1.78 -14.75
N LEU A 82 -0.59 0.96 -14.68
CA LEU A 82 -1.47 0.87 -13.51
C LEU A 82 -0.73 0.34 -12.27
N ILE A 83 0.13 -0.66 -12.42
CA ILE A 83 0.99 -1.15 -11.34
C ILE A 83 1.94 -0.04 -10.86
N ILE A 84 2.54 0.73 -11.76
CA ILE A 84 3.41 1.85 -11.39
C ILE A 84 2.64 2.93 -10.62
N LEU A 85 1.42 3.27 -11.04
CA LEU A 85 0.54 4.18 -10.28
C LEU A 85 0.31 3.64 -8.85
N SER A 86 -0.05 2.36 -8.73
CA SER A 86 -0.25 1.70 -7.43
C SER A 86 1.01 1.69 -6.56
N ILE A 87 2.19 1.47 -7.14
CA ILE A 87 3.47 1.51 -6.43
C ILE A 87 3.80 2.94 -5.96
N ASN A 88 3.53 3.95 -6.79
CA ASN A 88 3.80 5.35 -6.44
C ASN A 88 2.98 5.81 -5.23
N GLU A 89 1.77 5.27 -5.02
CA GLU A 89 0.99 5.58 -3.82
C GLU A 89 1.70 5.17 -2.52
N LEU A 90 2.59 4.17 -2.57
CA LEU A 90 3.38 3.76 -1.41
C LEU A 90 4.37 4.84 -0.95
N ASP A 91 4.72 5.82 -1.80
CA ASP A 91 5.56 6.96 -1.41
C ASP A 91 4.88 7.86 -0.37
N ASN A 92 3.54 7.77 -0.27
CA ASN A 92 2.74 8.49 0.72
C ASN A 92 2.50 7.68 2.01
N ILE A 93 3.12 6.51 2.14
CA ILE A 93 3.01 5.64 3.32
C ILE A 93 4.22 5.80 4.24
N TYR A 94 3.94 6.01 5.52
CA TYR A 94 4.90 6.14 6.59
C TYR A 94 4.68 5.00 7.58
N ASN A 95 5.42 3.90 7.43
CA ASN A 95 5.36 2.78 8.36
C ASN A 95 6.08 3.13 9.68
N LYS A 96 5.29 3.45 10.71
CA LYS A 96 5.75 3.77 12.06
C LYS A 96 5.66 2.58 13.02
N SER A 97 5.22 1.41 12.56
CA SER A 97 5.09 0.22 13.39
C SER A 97 6.41 -0.23 13.99
N HIS A 98 6.37 -1.08 15.02
CA HIS A 98 7.58 -1.67 15.59
C HIS A 98 8.06 -2.93 14.84
N ASP A 99 7.27 -3.46 13.90
CA ASP A 99 7.61 -4.69 13.17
C ASP A 99 8.69 -4.43 12.11
N LYS A 100 9.85 -5.07 12.30
CA LYS A 100 11.02 -4.95 11.43
C LYS A 100 10.80 -5.57 10.05
N GLU A 101 10.09 -6.68 9.95
CA GLU A 101 9.85 -7.35 8.68
C GLU A 101 8.80 -6.60 7.86
N SER A 102 7.82 -5.97 8.53
CA SER A 102 6.93 -5.03 7.87
C SER A 102 7.72 -3.86 7.28
N LYS A 103 8.60 -3.21 8.05
CA LYS A 103 9.43 -2.09 7.56
C LYS A 103 10.30 -2.50 6.38
N ARG A 104 10.99 -3.63 6.53
CA ARG A 104 11.81 -4.22 5.48
C ARG A 104 11.03 -4.48 4.20
N SER A 105 9.76 -4.91 4.31
CA SER A 105 8.92 -5.14 3.14
C SER A 105 8.64 -3.86 2.35
N PHE A 106 8.30 -2.76 3.04
CA PHE A 106 8.11 -1.46 2.38
C PHE A 106 9.43 -0.87 1.83
N ASP A 107 10.55 -1.10 2.52
CA ASP A 107 11.89 -0.71 2.05
C ASP A 107 12.27 -1.49 0.77
N ILE A 108 12.01 -2.79 0.71
CA ILE A 108 12.21 -3.61 -0.49
C ILE A 108 11.39 -3.06 -1.66
N ILE A 109 10.13 -2.67 -1.41
CA ILE A 109 9.29 -2.13 -2.49
C ILE A 109 9.91 -0.86 -3.07
N SER A 110 10.26 0.10 -2.20
CA SER A 110 10.78 1.40 -2.63
C SER A 110 12.17 1.31 -3.26
N THR A 111 13.06 0.46 -2.73
CA THR A 111 14.48 0.42 -3.13
C THR A 111 14.80 -0.61 -4.20
N GLN A 112 14.00 -1.67 -4.37
CA GLN A 112 14.29 -2.77 -5.29
C GLN A 112 13.17 -3.00 -6.31
N ILE A 113 11.93 -3.17 -5.85
CA ILE A 113 10.80 -3.54 -6.74
C ILE A 113 10.43 -2.38 -7.65
N LYS A 114 10.23 -1.18 -7.10
CA LYS A 114 9.84 0.01 -7.86
C LYS A 114 10.83 0.32 -8.98
N PRO A 115 12.16 0.43 -8.73
CA PRO A 115 13.12 0.64 -9.82
C PRO A 115 13.10 -0.45 -10.88
N LYS A 116 12.95 -1.72 -10.47
CA LYS A 116 12.95 -2.85 -11.41
C LYS A 116 11.73 -2.85 -12.33
N ILE A 117 10.54 -2.58 -11.79
CA ILE A 117 9.30 -2.48 -12.59
C ILE A 117 9.36 -1.27 -13.54
N LEU A 118 9.89 -0.12 -13.07
CA LEU A 118 10.09 1.05 -13.92
C LEU A 118 11.04 0.74 -15.10
N ASN A 119 12.19 0.12 -14.83
CA ASN A 119 13.14 -0.27 -15.87
C ASN A 119 12.55 -1.26 -16.89
N TYR A 120 11.76 -2.24 -16.42
CA TYR A 120 11.06 -3.17 -17.30
C TYR A 120 9.99 -2.45 -18.15
N ASN A 121 9.26 -1.49 -17.59
CA ASN A 121 8.25 -0.72 -18.32
C ASN A 121 8.84 0.21 -19.40
N GLU A 122 10.08 0.68 -19.23
CA GLU A 122 10.80 1.46 -20.24
C GLU A 122 11.26 0.60 -21.43
N ASN A 123 11.67 -0.64 -21.17
CA ASN A 123 12.23 -1.57 -22.16
C ASN A 123 11.44 -2.87 -22.20
N ILE A 124 10.15 -2.79 -22.48
CA ILE A 124 9.25 -3.96 -22.40
C ILE A 124 9.65 -5.02 -23.42
N ASP A 125 10.03 -6.19 -22.91
CA ASP A 125 10.11 -7.44 -23.66
C ASP A 125 9.13 -8.46 -23.06
N PRO A 126 8.00 -8.72 -23.74
CA PRO A 126 6.99 -9.66 -23.25
C PRO A 126 7.53 -11.09 -23.05
N ASN A 127 8.62 -11.47 -23.73
CA ASN A 127 9.22 -12.80 -23.58
C ASN A 127 9.98 -12.95 -22.24
N ASN A 128 10.36 -11.84 -21.61
CA ASN A 128 11.09 -11.80 -20.34
C ASN A 128 10.19 -11.40 -19.16
N LEU A 129 8.86 -11.55 -19.28
CA LEU A 129 7.92 -11.18 -18.23
C LEU A 129 8.19 -11.90 -16.90
N ASP A 130 8.67 -13.15 -16.97
CA ASP A 130 9.06 -13.95 -15.79
C ASP A 130 10.12 -13.25 -14.91
N GLU A 131 10.88 -12.28 -15.44
CA GLU A 131 11.85 -11.49 -14.68
C GLU A 131 11.23 -10.57 -13.63
N ILE A 132 9.96 -10.18 -13.78
CA ILE A 132 9.25 -9.29 -12.85
C ILE A 132 8.10 -9.96 -12.10
N ILE A 133 7.78 -11.23 -12.40
CA ILE A 133 6.69 -11.97 -11.74
C ILE A 133 6.85 -12.05 -10.21
N PRO A 134 8.04 -12.33 -9.65
CA PRO A 134 8.23 -12.31 -8.20
C PRO A 134 7.95 -10.94 -7.57
N GLU A 135 8.29 -9.85 -8.27
CA GLU A 135 8.03 -8.48 -7.85
C GLU A 135 6.54 -8.15 -7.84
N LEU A 136 5.82 -8.50 -8.92
CA LEU A 136 4.37 -8.34 -9.01
C LEU A 136 3.64 -9.17 -7.95
N PHE A 137 4.11 -10.39 -7.71
CA PHE A 137 3.57 -11.28 -6.69
C PHE A 137 3.75 -10.69 -5.29
N PHE A 138 4.96 -10.20 -4.98
CA PHE A 138 5.24 -9.56 -3.70
C PHE A 138 4.36 -8.33 -3.47
N LEU A 139 4.15 -7.50 -4.48
CA LEU A 139 3.23 -6.36 -4.40
C LEU A 139 1.80 -6.80 -4.08
N ASN A 140 1.31 -7.86 -4.72
CA ASN A 140 0.00 -8.42 -4.43
C ASN A 140 -0.09 -8.90 -2.96
N LYS A 141 0.91 -9.65 -2.48
CA LYS A 141 0.95 -10.10 -1.08
C LYS A 141 0.91 -8.91 -0.10
N ILE A 142 1.74 -7.89 -0.31
CA ILE A 142 1.76 -6.71 0.57
C ILE A 142 0.45 -5.93 0.48
N LYS A 143 -0.05 -5.61 -0.71
CA LYS A 143 -1.22 -4.72 -0.84
C LYS A 143 -2.54 -5.40 -0.50
N LEU A 144 -2.69 -6.70 -0.74
CA LEU A 144 -3.97 -7.41 -0.64
C LEU A 144 -4.04 -8.43 0.50
N GLU A 145 -2.90 -8.94 1.00
CA GLU A 145 -2.90 -9.93 2.08
C GLU A 145 -2.41 -9.38 3.43
N THR A 146 -1.86 -8.15 3.46
CA THR A 146 -1.58 -7.48 4.73
C THR A 146 -2.76 -6.63 5.20
N GLU A 147 -2.95 -6.56 6.52
CA GLU A 147 -4.04 -5.83 7.15
C GLU A 147 -3.47 -4.86 8.19
N ILE A 148 -3.63 -3.56 7.95
CA ILE A 148 -3.25 -2.50 8.90
C ILE A 148 -4.27 -2.47 10.04
N GLU A 149 -3.83 -2.68 11.27
CA GLU A 149 -4.72 -2.65 12.44
C GLU A 149 -5.02 -1.22 12.87
N SER A 150 -3.98 -0.40 13.02
CA SER A 150 -4.08 0.97 13.53
C SER A 150 -3.20 1.94 12.72
N GLY A 151 -3.68 3.17 12.55
CA GLY A 151 -2.98 4.19 11.77
C GLY A 151 -3.76 5.49 11.60
N ILE A 152 -3.22 6.40 10.78
CA ILE A 152 -3.84 7.68 10.41
C ILE A 152 -3.78 7.89 8.91
N LEU A 153 -4.92 8.24 8.32
CA LEU A 153 -5.00 8.87 7.01
C LEU A 153 -5.00 10.39 7.17
N PHE A 154 -4.10 11.11 6.51
CA PHE A 154 -3.95 12.55 6.65
C PHE A 154 -4.05 13.26 5.30
N CYS A 155 -4.95 14.22 5.19
CA CYS A 155 -5.09 15.10 4.03
C CYS A 155 -4.16 16.30 4.19
N ASN A 156 -3.17 16.43 3.29
CA ASN A 156 -2.24 17.55 3.34
C ASN A 156 -2.87 18.89 2.92
N LYS A 157 -4.04 18.89 2.27
CA LYS A 157 -4.73 20.08 1.75
C LYS A 157 -5.58 20.73 2.84
N CYS A 158 -6.63 20.06 3.31
CA CYS A 158 -7.48 20.58 4.40
C CYS A 158 -6.95 20.29 5.82
N LYS A 159 -5.81 19.59 5.96
CA LYS A 159 -5.16 19.24 7.23
C LYS A 159 -5.99 18.31 8.13
N ARG A 160 -7.00 17.66 7.57
CA ARG A 160 -7.80 16.66 8.30
C ARG A 160 -7.08 15.33 8.42
N TRP A 161 -7.21 14.69 9.57
CA TRP A 161 -6.73 13.34 9.80
C TRP A 161 -7.90 12.42 10.15
N PHE A 162 -7.84 11.16 9.75
CA PHE A 162 -8.85 10.14 10.02
C PHE A 162 -8.17 8.92 10.63
N PRO A 163 -8.63 8.41 11.78
CA PRO A 163 -8.03 7.24 12.39
C PRO A 163 -8.39 5.96 11.63
N ILE A 164 -7.48 5.00 11.66
CA ILE A 164 -7.75 3.59 11.40
C ILE A 164 -7.74 2.92 12.77
N ILE A 165 -8.85 2.29 13.15
CA ILE A 165 -9.01 1.60 14.44
C ILE A 165 -9.61 0.22 14.15
N ASP A 166 -9.02 -0.83 14.72
CA ASP A 166 -9.43 -2.22 14.51
C ASP A 166 -9.64 -2.52 13.03
N THR A 167 -8.66 -2.13 12.21
CA THR A 167 -8.65 -2.25 10.75
C THR A 167 -9.58 -1.32 9.96
N ILE A 168 -10.46 -0.57 10.62
CA ILE A 168 -11.51 0.22 9.98
C ILE A 168 -11.08 1.69 9.84
N PRO A 169 -10.95 2.24 8.62
CA PRO A 169 -10.73 3.67 8.42
C PRO A 169 -12.01 4.47 8.73
N GLN A 170 -11.98 5.29 9.79
CA GLN A 170 -13.13 6.09 10.23
C GLN A 170 -13.11 7.48 9.57
N MET A 171 -13.55 7.53 8.31
CA MET A 171 -13.53 8.75 7.49
C MET A 171 -14.85 9.55 7.54
N LEU A 172 -15.38 9.74 8.76
CA LEU A 172 -16.63 10.47 9.00
C LEU A 172 -16.45 11.99 8.83
N PRO A 173 -17.50 12.73 8.42
CA PRO A 173 -17.55 14.19 8.54
C PRO A 173 -17.34 14.67 9.97
N ASP A 174 -16.80 15.88 10.14
CA ASP A 174 -16.34 16.42 11.42
C ASP A 174 -17.47 16.41 12.48
N GLU A 175 -18.70 16.73 12.09
CA GLU A 175 -19.89 16.78 12.96
C GLU A 175 -20.32 15.42 13.52
N PHE A 176 -19.88 14.32 12.90
CA PHE A 176 -20.18 12.95 13.35
C PHE A 176 -19.03 12.31 14.11
N ARG A 177 -17.94 13.04 14.35
CA ARG A 177 -16.76 12.53 15.06
C ARG A 177 -16.84 12.84 16.54
N ASN A 178 -16.28 11.93 17.35
CA ASN A 178 -16.23 12.09 18.79
C ASN A 178 -14.86 12.64 19.21
N GLU A 179 -14.82 13.93 19.55
CA GLU A 179 -13.58 14.63 19.95
C GLU A 179 -12.81 13.89 21.04
N LYS A 180 -13.50 13.43 22.09
CA LYS A 180 -12.84 12.75 23.21
C LYS A 180 -12.11 11.48 22.75
N LYS A 181 -12.77 10.62 21.96
CA LYS A 181 -12.17 9.38 21.44
C LYS A 181 -11.01 9.66 20.48
N ASP A 182 -11.17 10.65 19.62
CA ASP A 182 -10.14 11.01 18.64
C ASP A 182 -8.89 11.60 19.29
N VAL A 183 -9.06 12.48 20.27
CA VAL A 183 -7.94 13.03 21.04
C VAL A 183 -7.25 11.92 21.86
N GLU A 184 -8.01 11.02 22.49
CA GLU A 184 -7.46 9.86 23.21
C GLU A 184 -6.64 8.94 22.28
N PHE A 185 -7.12 8.72 21.06
CA PHE A 185 -6.39 7.98 20.02
C PHE A 185 -5.07 8.68 19.66
N LEU A 186 -5.07 9.99 19.44
CA LEU A 186 -3.84 10.76 19.19
C LEU A 186 -2.87 10.69 20.37
N GLN A 187 -3.37 10.78 21.61
CA GLN A 187 -2.55 10.76 22.82
C GLN A 187 -1.85 9.41 22.96
N THR A 188 -2.59 8.32 22.76
CA THR A 188 -2.09 6.95 22.85
C THR A 188 -0.99 6.69 21.82
N ASN A 189 -1.13 7.24 20.62
CA ASN A 189 -0.19 7.04 19.51
C ASN A 189 0.86 8.15 19.37
N LYS A 190 0.93 9.10 20.31
CA LYS A 190 1.79 10.29 20.24
C LYS A 190 3.26 9.96 19.97
N ASN A 191 3.77 8.88 20.57
CA ASN A 191 5.19 8.49 20.44
C ASN A 191 5.56 7.99 19.03
N LEU A 192 4.58 7.57 18.23
CA LEU A 192 4.77 7.13 16.84
C LEU A 192 4.70 8.30 15.84
N LEU A 193 4.15 9.43 16.29
CA LEU A 193 4.01 10.66 15.53
C LEU A 193 5.20 11.59 15.84
N ASN A 194 5.81 12.17 14.82
CA ASN A 194 6.90 13.13 15.02
C ASN A 194 6.33 14.51 15.41
N GLU A 195 7.17 15.34 16.05
CA GLU A 195 6.79 16.72 16.41
C GLU A 195 6.30 17.52 15.20
N GLU A 196 6.89 17.28 14.02
CA GLU A 196 6.50 17.93 12.77
C GLU A 196 5.05 17.62 12.36
N PHE A 197 4.52 16.43 12.67
CA PHE A 197 3.12 16.08 12.43
C PHE A 197 2.20 16.71 13.47
N LEU A 198 2.58 16.65 14.75
CA LEU A 198 1.78 17.19 15.86
C LEU A 198 1.69 18.72 15.83
N ASN A 199 2.71 19.40 15.32
CA ASN A 199 2.73 20.86 15.15
C ASN A 199 1.92 21.36 13.95
N LYS A 200 1.29 20.46 13.16
CA LYS A 200 0.39 20.87 12.05
C LYS A 200 -0.94 21.36 12.63
N ASP A 201 -1.65 22.17 11.85
CA ASP A 201 -3.04 22.57 12.16
C ASP A 201 -4.01 21.40 11.93
N LEU A 202 -3.89 20.37 12.77
CA LEU A 202 -4.67 19.13 12.66
C LEU A 202 -6.16 19.43 12.84
N LYS A 203 -6.95 18.95 11.88
CA LYS A 203 -8.41 19.05 11.90
C LYS A 203 -9.05 17.66 11.96
N PRO A 204 -10.26 17.54 12.53
CA PRO A 204 -10.97 18.57 13.27
C PRO A 204 -10.42 18.79 14.69
N PHE A 205 -9.66 17.84 15.22
CA PHE A 205 -9.15 17.86 16.59
C PHE A 205 -7.63 17.74 16.63
N LYS A 206 -7.02 18.25 17.70
CA LYS A 206 -5.57 18.26 17.94
C LYS A 206 -5.27 17.92 19.40
N LEU A 207 -4.01 17.56 19.67
CA LEU A 207 -3.49 17.34 21.03
C LEU A 207 -3.35 18.64 21.83
#